data_AF-A0A8J7L3Z1-F1
#
_entry.id   AF-A0A8J7L3Z1-F1
#
_cell.length_a   1.000
_cell.length_b   1.000
_cell.length_c   1.000
_cell.angle_alpha   90.00
_cell.angle_beta   90.00
_cell.angle_gamma   90.00
#
_symmetry.space_group_name_H-M   'P 1'
#
loop_
_entity.id
_entity.type
_entity.pdbx_description
1 polymer ?
#
loop_
_entity_poly.entity_id
_entity_poly.type
_entity_poly.pdbx_seq_one_letter_code
_entity_poly.pdbx_strand_id
1 'polypeptide(L)'
;MDVPLEVLQHKARPAIETVTLIDEYCKLYQDLFPEVRSFEYFKYLHLGMISEIKRKTLPAIARAVGLEDAQGLHHFLWKSPWEVKNLKNRRLKILNKALNGASFLVCIDETGDKKKGTTTDYVDRQYIGNLGKIENGI
;
A
#
# COMPACT_ATOMS: atom_id res chain seq x y z
N MET A 1 0.05 33.44 -32.72
CA MET A 1 -1.24 33.16 -32.10
C MET A 1 -1.12 31.82 -31.38
N ASP A 2 -0.84 31.92 -30.08
CA ASP A 2 -1.29 31.09 -28.96
C ASP A 2 -1.26 29.55 -29.06
N VAL A 3 -0.06 28.97 -29.04
CA VAL A 3 0.19 27.58 -28.63
C VAL A 3 0.42 27.37 -27.10
N PRO A 4 0.67 28.38 -26.23
CA PRO A 4 0.94 28.11 -24.81
C PRO A 4 -0.28 27.69 -23.96
N LEU A 5 -1.51 28.00 -24.36
CA LEU A 5 -2.70 27.78 -23.52
C LEU A 5 -3.27 26.36 -23.58
N GLU A 6 -3.09 25.61 -24.69
CA GLU A 6 -3.65 24.26 -24.83
C GLU A 6 -2.88 23.20 -24.00
N VAL A 7 -1.57 23.40 -23.80
CA VAL A 7 -0.72 22.48 -23.01
C VAL A 7 -1.04 22.54 -21.51
N LEU A 8 -1.65 23.63 -21.04
CA LEU A 8 -2.08 23.80 -19.65
C LEU A 8 -3.37 23.03 -19.30
N GLN A 9 -4.17 22.61 -20.29
CA GLN A 9 -5.43 21.88 -20.05
C GLN A 9 -5.25 20.38 -19.73
N HIS A 10 -4.07 19.82 -20.00
CA HIS A 10 -3.77 18.40 -19.76
C HIS A 10 -2.75 18.13 -18.65
N LYS A 11 -2.43 19.12 -17.81
CA LYS A 11 -1.65 18.85 -16.60
C LYS A 11 -2.54 18.18 -15.57
N ALA A 12 -2.16 16.97 -15.19
CA ALA A 12 -2.83 16.25 -14.12
C ALA A 12 -2.87 17.12 -12.85
N ARG A 13 -4.05 17.27 -12.24
CA ARG A 13 -4.21 18.03 -11.01
C ARG A 13 -3.28 17.52 -9.91
N PRO A 14 -2.85 18.34 -8.94
CA PRO A 14 -2.15 17.82 -7.77
C PRO A 14 -3.05 16.84 -7.00
N ALA A 15 -2.42 15.86 -6.36
CA ALA A 15 -3.09 14.96 -5.43
C ALA A 15 -3.52 15.72 -4.16
N ILE A 16 -4.66 15.35 -3.60
CA ILE A 16 -5.18 15.89 -2.35
C ILE A 16 -4.18 15.56 -1.22
N GLU A 17 -3.87 16.56 -0.41
CA GLU A 17 -2.98 16.41 0.74
C GLU A 17 -3.64 15.60 1.86
N THR A 18 -2.83 14.86 2.63
CA THR A 18 -3.28 14.12 3.80
C THR A 18 -2.59 14.62 5.07
N VAL A 19 -1.75 13.79 5.69
CA VAL A 19 -0.85 14.20 6.77
C VAL A 19 0.58 14.24 6.22
N THR A 20 1.37 15.22 6.66
CA THR A 20 2.71 15.51 6.10
C THR A 20 3.60 14.27 6.02
N LEU A 21 3.65 13.45 7.08
CA LEU A 21 4.44 12.22 7.10
C LEU A 21 4.05 11.24 5.98
N ILE A 22 2.75 11.05 5.75
CA ILE A 22 2.25 10.16 4.68
C ILE A 22 2.54 10.78 3.32
N ASP A 23 2.32 12.09 3.18
CA ASP A 23 2.52 12.79 1.92
C ASP A 23 3.97 12.75 1.48
N GLU A 24 4.91 13.03 2.39
CA GLU A 24 6.35 12.96 2.14
C GLU A 24 6.82 11.54 1.81
N TYR A 25 6.40 10.54 2.60
CA TYR A 25 6.75 9.15 2.33
C TYR A 25 6.21 8.67 0.98
N CYS A 26 4.92 8.90 0.72
CA CYS A 26 4.27 8.45 -0.50
C CYS A 26 4.80 9.20 -1.73
N LYS A 27 5.24 10.47 -1.59
CA LYS A 27 5.86 11.24 -2.68
C LYS A 27 7.02 10.49 -3.33
N LEU A 28 7.78 9.71 -2.55
CA LEU A 28 8.89 8.88 -3.03
C LEU A 28 8.47 7.76 -4.00
N TYR A 29 7.17 7.56 -4.24
CA TYR A 29 6.59 6.56 -5.13
C TYR A 29 5.71 7.17 -6.22
N GLN A 30 5.52 8.49 -6.26
CA GLN A 30 4.49 9.13 -7.10
C GLN A 30 4.61 8.77 -8.59
N ASP A 31 5.84 8.68 -9.11
CA ASP A 31 6.12 8.37 -10.51
C ASP A 31 5.75 6.94 -10.92
N LEU A 32 5.43 6.06 -9.95
CA LEU A 32 4.93 4.72 -10.22
C LEU A 32 3.43 4.68 -10.55
N PHE A 33 2.73 5.80 -10.39
CA PHE A 33 1.30 5.89 -10.60
C PHE A 33 1.02 6.85 -11.77
N PRO A 34 0.47 6.35 -12.89
CA PRO A 34 0.16 7.21 -14.04
C PRO A 34 -1.01 8.15 -13.74
N GLU A 35 -1.91 7.75 -12.85
CA GLU A 35 -3.11 8.50 -12.49
C GLU A 35 -3.01 9.10 -11.08
N VAL A 36 -3.40 10.37 -10.95
CA VAL A 36 -3.43 11.08 -9.67
C VAL A 36 -4.34 10.39 -8.67
N ARG A 37 -5.49 9.86 -9.11
CA ARG A 37 -6.42 9.12 -8.24
C ARG A 37 -5.77 7.86 -7.67
N SER A 38 -5.05 7.08 -8.48
CA SER A 38 -4.32 5.91 -7.99
C SER A 38 -3.29 6.29 -6.94
N PHE A 39 -2.58 7.40 -7.14
CA PHE A 39 -1.65 7.92 -6.14
C PHE A 39 -2.35 8.37 -4.85
N GLU A 40 -3.52 9.00 -4.92
CA GLU A 40 -4.32 9.33 -3.74
C GLU A 40 -4.75 8.09 -2.97
N TYR A 41 -5.23 7.05 -3.65
CA TYR A 41 -5.60 5.80 -2.99
C TYR A 41 -4.40 5.08 -2.36
N PHE A 42 -3.20 5.20 -2.95
CA PHE A 42 -1.96 4.76 -2.30
C PHE A 42 -1.72 5.50 -0.98
N LYS A 43 -1.92 6.83 -0.95
CA LYS A 43 -1.80 7.65 0.28
C LYS A 43 -2.85 7.27 1.32
N TYR A 44 -4.12 7.16 0.92
CA TYR A 44 -5.22 6.79 1.82
C TYR A 44 -5.03 5.39 2.42
N LEU A 45 -4.51 4.44 1.63
CA LEU A 45 -4.19 3.11 2.13
C LEU A 45 -3.10 3.19 3.21
N HIS A 46 -2.02 3.94 3.00
CA HIS A 46 -0.96 4.12 4.00
C HIS A 46 -1.49 4.77 5.27
N LEU A 47 -2.24 5.87 5.14
CA LEU A 47 -2.87 6.56 6.26
C LEU A 47 -3.78 5.62 7.07
N GLY A 48 -4.63 4.85 6.39
CA GLY A 48 -5.47 3.84 7.02
C GLY A 48 -4.68 2.75 7.74
N MET A 49 -3.60 2.25 7.13
CA MET A 49 -2.77 1.20 7.71
C MET A 49 -2.05 1.65 8.98
N ILE A 50 -1.52 2.89 9.02
CA ILE A 50 -0.79 3.41 10.19
C ILE A 50 -1.70 3.98 11.30
N SER A 51 -2.97 4.25 11.01
CA SER A 51 -3.92 4.81 11.99
C SER A 51 -4.17 3.87 13.17
N GLU A 52 -4.92 4.31 14.18
CA GLU A 52 -5.28 3.46 15.34
C GLU A 52 -6.58 2.66 15.14
N ILE A 53 -7.14 2.63 13.92
CA ILE A 53 -8.38 1.89 13.68
C ILE A 53 -8.22 0.40 14.00
N LYS A 54 -9.19 -0.14 14.76
CA LYS A 54 -9.17 -1.52 15.27
C LYS A 54 -9.08 -2.60 14.20
N ARG A 55 -9.66 -2.37 13.02
CA ARG A 55 -9.64 -3.30 11.89
C ARG A 55 -9.18 -2.60 10.63
N LYS A 56 -8.18 -3.15 9.95
CA LYS A 56 -7.57 -2.61 8.73
C LYS A 56 -8.24 -3.10 7.44
N THR A 57 -9.56 -3.29 7.46
CA THR A 57 -10.30 -3.66 6.25
C THR A 57 -10.46 -2.45 5.34
N LEU A 58 -10.59 -2.65 4.02
CA LEU A 58 -10.78 -1.53 3.09
C LEU A 58 -11.98 -0.63 3.44
N PRO A 59 -13.16 -1.17 3.85
CA PRO A 59 -14.27 -0.31 4.30
C PRO A 59 -13.99 0.46 5.59
N ALA A 60 -13.21 -0.11 6.52
CA ALA A 60 -12.83 0.60 7.74
C ALA A 60 -11.83 1.72 7.44
N ILE A 61 -10.86 1.47 6.56
CA ILE A 61 -9.91 2.47 6.07
C ILE A 61 -10.65 3.59 5.32
N ALA A 62 -11.55 3.25 4.40
CA ALA A 62 -12.35 4.22 3.66
C ALA A 62 -13.06 5.21 4.59
N ARG A 63 -13.79 4.69 5.60
CA ARG A 63 -14.44 5.54 6.61
C ARG A 63 -13.45 6.40 7.39
N ALA A 64 -12.31 5.83 7.77
CA ALA A 64 -11.29 6.53 8.55
C ALA A 64 -10.63 7.68 7.80
N VAL A 65 -10.49 7.56 6.47
CA VAL A 65 -9.89 8.58 5.60
C VAL A 65 -10.92 9.51 4.93
N GLY A 66 -12.20 9.42 5.31
CA GLY A 66 -13.26 10.28 4.80
C GLY A 66 -13.77 9.96 3.39
N LEU A 67 -13.54 8.74 2.89
CA LEU A 67 -14.12 8.28 1.63
C LEU A 67 -15.55 7.79 1.82
N GLU A 68 -16.40 7.96 0.80
CA GLU A 68 -17.80 7.50 0.80
C GLU A 68 -17.89 5.97 0.91
N ASP A 69 -17.04 5.26 0.17
CA ASP A 69 -17.01 3.80 0.15
C ASP A 69 -15.60 3.22 -0.07
N ALA A 70 -15.52 1.88 -0.09
CA ALA A 70 -14.27 1.15 -0.31
C ALA A 70 -13.95 0.86 -1.78
N GLN A 71 -14.81 1.22 -2.73
CA GLN A 71 -14.67 0.81 -4.14
C GLN A 71 -13.39 1.37 -4.75
N GLY A 72 -13.05 2.61 -4.43
CA GLY A 72 -11.81 3.23 -4.89
C GLY A 72 -10.55 2.52 -4.40
N LEU A 73 -10.51 2.13 -3.11
CA LEU A 73 -9.41 1.35 -2.53
C LEU A 73 -9.34 -0.05 -3.13
N HIS A 74 -10.49 -0.68 -3.38
CA HIS A 74 -10.56 -2.00 -4.02
C HIS A 74 -10.04 -1.94 -5.46
N HIS A 75 -10.50 -0.96 -6.24
CA HIS A 75 -10.02 -0.72 -7.59
C HIS A 75 -8.52 -0.45 -7.62
N PHE A 76 -8.02 0.34 -6.67
CA PHE A 76 -6.60 0.61 -6.52
C PHE A 76 -5.77 -0.67 -6.35
N LEU A 77 -6.23 -1.63 -5.55
CA LEU A 77 -5.51 -2.90 -5.33
C LEU A 77 -5.66 -3.91 -6.48
N TRP A 78 -6.79 -3.89 -7.18
CA TRP A 78 -7.14 -4.93 -8.16
C TRP A 78 -6.86 -4.54 -9.62
N LYS A 79 -7.19 -3.30 -10.02
CA LYS A 79 -7.20 -2.89 -11.44
C LYS A 79 -6.24 -1.75 -11.77
N SER A 80 -5.78 -1.00 -10.78
CA SER A 80 -4.90 0.14 -11.05
C SER A 80 -3.60 -0.32 -11.71
N PRO A 81 -3.08 0.40 -12.72
CA PRO A 81 -1.95 -0.03 -13.55
C PRO A 81 -0.58 0.23 -12.89
N TRP A 82 -0.40 -0.20 -11.64
CA TRP A 82 0.90 -0.20 -10.96
C TRP A 82 1.38 -1.64 -10.74
N GLU A 83 2.69 -1.84 -10.65
CA GLU A 83 3.27 -3.17 -10.50
C GLU A 83 3.92 -3.39 -9.13
N VAL A 84 3.60 -4.52 -8.50
CA VAL A 84 4.19 -4.94 -7.22
C VAL A 84 5.73 -4.97 -7.29
N LYS A 85 6.30 -5.41 -8.40
CA LYS A 85 7.76 -5.47 -8.61
C LYS A 85 8.39 -4.08 -8.52
N ASN A 86 7.77 -3.07 -9.12
CA ASN A 86 8.27 -1.70 -9.12
C ASN A 86 8.19 -1.06 -7.72
N LEU A 87 7.08 -1.28 -7.00
CA LEU A 87 6.95 -0.87 -5.59
C LEU A 87 8.01 -1.52 -4.71
N LYS A 88 8.21 -2.84 -4.80
CA LYS A 88 9.22 -3.58 -4.03
C LYS A 88 10.63 -3.04 -4.30
N ASN A 89 10.97 -2.85 -5.58
CA ASN A 89 12.27 -2.30 -5.98
C ASN A 89 12.48 -0.87 -5.46
N ARG A 90 11.46 0.00 -5.54
CA ARG A 90 11.52 1.36 -5.01
C ARG A 90 11.73 1.37 -3.50
N ARG A 91 10.97 0.55 -2.76
CA ARG A 91 11.09 0.41 -1.30
C ARG A 91 12.50 -0.02 -0.89
N LEU A 92 13.06 -1.03 -1.57
CA LEU A 92 14.42 -1.51 -1.30
C LEU A 92 15.48 -0.44 -1.59
N LYS A 93 15.32 0.33 -2.67
CA LYS A 93 16.22 1.47 -2.98
C LYS A 93 16.16 2.55 -1.90
N ILE A 94 14.97 2.90 -1.42
CA ILE A 94 14.78 3.87 -0.33
C ILE A 94 15.43 3.37 0.95
N LEU A 95 15.18 2.10 1.32
CA LEU A 95 15.78 1.49 2.51
C LEU A 95 17.31 1.45 2.42
N ASN A 96 17.87 1.02 1.29
CA ASN A 96 19.32 0.98 1.09
C ASN A 96 19.95 2.38 1.21
N LYS A 97 19.29 3.40 0.65
CA LYS A 97 19.73 4.80 0.81
C LYS A 97 19.68 5.25 2.27
N ALA A 98 18.64 4.88 3.01
CA ALA A 98 18.51 5.20 4.43
C ALA A 98 19.56 4.50 5.31
N LEU A 99 19.94 3.26 4.96
CA LEU A 99 21.03 2.54 5.63
C LEU A 99 22.38 3.20 5.40
N ASN A 100 22.59 3.87 4.27
CA ASN A 100 23.79 4.66 3.96
C ASN A 100 25.12 3.91 4.23
N GLY A 101 25.16 2.62 3.87
CA GLY A 101 26.33 1.76 4.08
C GLY A 101 26.56 1.28 5.52
N ALA A 102 25.67 1.59 6.46
CA ALA A 102 25.72 1.05 7.80
C ALA A 102 25.57 -0.47 7.79
N SER A 103 26.32 -1.17 8.65
CA SER A 103 26.13 -2.60 8.88
C SER A 103 24.77 -2.86 9.56
N PHE A 104 24.09 -3.92 9.15
CA PHE A 104 22.80 -4.32 9.71
C PHE A 104 22.70 -5.84 9.82
N LEU A 105 21.81 -6.31 10.68
CA LEU A 105 21.43 -7.72 10.80
C LEU A 105 20.10 -7.94 10.09
N VAL A 106 20.02 -9.02 9.30
CA VAL A 106 18.76 -9.45 8.67
C VAL A 106 18.14 -10.53 9.53
N CYS A 107 17.06 -10.17 10.22
CA CYS A 107 16.21 -11.15 10.90
C CYS A 107 15.15 -11.64 9.90
N ILE A 108 15.16 -12.94 9.63
CA ILE A 108 14.13 -13.59 8.83
C ILE A 108 13.28 -14.41 9.80
N ASP A 109 11.99 -14.13 9.82
CA ASP A 109 11.03 -14.86 10.64
C ASP A 109 9.85 -15.28 9.76
N GLU A 110 9.32 -16.46 10.02
CA GLU A 110 8.13 -16.98 9.35
C GLU A 110 6.90 -16.54 10.15
N THR A 111 6.02 -15.79 9.50
CA THR A 111 4.73 -15.43 10.11
C THR A 111 3.64 -16.32 9.53
N GLY A 112 2.94 -17.04 10.40
CA GLY A 112 1.78 -17.84 10.02
C GLY A 112 0.60 -17.58 10.95
N ASP A 113 -0.59 -17.38 10.37
CA ASP A 113 -1.84 -17.17 11.09
C ASP A 113 -2.74 -18.40 10.97
N LYS A 114 -3.11 -18.99 12.11
CA LYS A 114 -4.11 -20.07 12.11
C LYS A 114 -5.45 -19.55 11.60
N LYS A 115 -6.00 -20.25 10.61
CA LYS A 115 -7.37 -20.06 10.14
C LYS A 115 -8.23 -21.22 10.61
N LYS A 116 -9.52 -20.93 10.83
CA LYS A 116 -10.52 -21.93 11.24
C LYS A 116 -11.70 -21.86 10.28
N GLY A 117 -12.27 -23.03 9.98
CA GLY A 117 -13.37 -23.16 9.02
C GLY A 117 -12.90 -23.44 7.59
N THR A 118 -13.86 -23.60 6.68
CA THR A 118 -13.65 -23.93 5.25
C THR A 118 -13.86 -22.73 4.32
N THR A 119 -14.07 -21.54 4.88
CA THR A 119 -14.49 -20.33 4.15
C THR A 119 -13.35 -19.36 3.87
N THR A 120 -12.14 -19.64 4.35
CA THR A 120 -10.98 -18.80 4.07
C THR A 120 -10.25 -19.40 2.87
N ASP A 121 -10.18 -18.65 1.77
CA ASP A 121 -9.45 -19.04 0.57
C ASP A 121 -7.93 -19.03 0.83
N TYR A 122 -7.20 -19.83 0.05
CA TYR A 122 -5.73 -19.91 0.08
C TYR A 122 -5.11 -20.36 1.40
N VAL A 123 -5.85 -21.14 2.19
CA VAL A 123 -5.36 -21.76 3.43
C VAL A 123 -5.05 -23.23 3.17
N ASP A 124 -3.88 -23.69 3.57
CA ASP A 124 -3.52 -25.11 3.54
C ASP A 124 -2.92 -25.56 4.88
N ARG A 125 -2.80 -26.87 5.07
CA ARG A 125 -2.10 -27.47 6.20
C ARG A 125 -0.61 -27.24 6.05
N GLN A 126 -0.08 -26.31 6.83
CA GLN A 126 1.34 -26.00 6.88
C GLN A 126 1.82 -25.90 8.33
N TYR A 127 3.14 -25.99 8.53
CA TYR A 127 3.71 -25.74 9.84
C TYR A 127 3.53 -24.25 10.18
N ILE A 128 2.90 -23.95 11.31
CA ILE A 128 2.71 -22.57 11.76
C ILE A 128 3.67 -22.34 12.92
N GLY A 129 4.74 -21.57 12.69
CA GLY A 129 5.82 -21.34 13.65
C GLY A 129 5.32 -20.90 15.03
N ASN A 130 4.43 -19.90 15.09
CA ASN A 130 3.84 -19.41 16.34
C ASN A 130 2.99 -20.45 17.11
N LEU A 131 2.55 -21.52 16.44
CA LEU A 131 1.81 -22.62 17.08
C LEU A 131 2.67 -23.85 17.34
N GLY A 132 3.87 -23.93 16.76
CA GLY A 132 4.76 -25.08 16.86
C GLY A 132 4.21 -26.37 16.25
N LYS A 133 3.21 -26.29 15.37
CA LYS A 133 2.53 -27.46 14.79
C LYS A 133 1.96 -27.21 13.40
N ILE A 134 1.61 -28.31 12.73
CA ILE A 134 0.91 -28.28 11.43
C ILE A 134 -0.58 -28.00 11.64
N GLU A 135 -1.06 -26.90 11.10
CA GLU A 135 -2.45 -26.45 11.15
C GLU A 135 -2.84 -25.78 9.83
N ASN A 136 -4.13 -25.54 9.63
CA ASN A 136 -4.59 -24.73 8.51
C ASN A 136 -4.23 -23.26 8.78
N GLY A 137 -3.41 -22.66 7.92
CA GLY A 137 -3.01 -21.26 8.06
C GLY A 137 -2.60 -20.61 6.75
N ILE A 138 -2.35 -19.31 6.81
CA ILE A 138 -1.64 -18.52 5.78
C ILE A 138 -0.31 -18.10 6.37
#